data_AF-A0A961PRP8-F1
#
_entry.id   AF-A0A961PRP8-F1
#
_cell.length_a   1.000
_cell.length_b   1.000
_cell.length_c   1.000
_cell.angle_alpha   90.00
_cell.angle_beta   90.00
_cell.angle_gamma   90.00
#
_symmetry.space_group_name_H-M   'P 1'
#
loop_
_entity.id
_entity.type
_entity.pdbx_description
1 polymer ?
#
loop_
_entity_poly.entity_id
_entity_poly.type
_entity_poly.pdbx_seq_one_letter_code
_entity_poly.pdbx_strand_id
1 'polypeptide(L)' 'LDRAKAISDARARGDDTMGPTLAVEMATNPFLRAGRPEVKAGLGMEGAPDWQVFAEIRKRKDAF' A
#
# COMPACT_ATOMS: atom_id res chain seq x y z
N LEU A 1 7.74 -0.32 -12.28
CA LEU A 1 6.82 -1.48 -12.30
C LEU A 1 5.52 -1.04 -11.67
N ASP A 2 4.46 -0.87 -12.46
CA ASP A 2 3.14 -0.53 -11.94
C ASP A 2 2.42 -1.83 -11.50
N ARG A 3 2.41 -2.07 -10.19
CA ARG A 3 1.79 -3.27 -9.60
C ARG A 3 0.30 -3.31 -9.86
N ALA A 4 -0.39 -2.16 -9.88
CA ALA A 4 -1.82 -2.10 -10.16
C ALA A 4 -2.11 -2.57 -11.58
N LYS A 5 -1.30 -2.13 -12.56
CA LYS A 5 -1.38 -2.62 -13.93
C LYS A 5 -1.15 -4.13 -14.03
N ALA A 6 -0.10 -4.65 -13.39
CA ALA A 6 0.19 -6.08 -13.42
C ALA A 6 -0.95 -6.94 -12.84
N ILE A 7 -1.59 -6.47 -11.75
CA ILE A 7 -2.79 -7.11 -11.18
C ILE A 7 -3.96 -7.04 -12.16
N SER A 8 -4.19 -5.89 -12.80
CA SER A 8 -5.29 -5.72 -13.76
C SER A 8 -5.14 -6.66 -14.95
N ASP A 9 -3.93 -6.78 -15.50
CA ASP A 9 -3.64 -7.64 -16.65
C ASP A 9 -3.80 -9.13 -16.26
N ALA A 10 -3.36 -9.52 -15.06
CA ALA A 10 -3.54 -10.89 -14.54
C ALA A 10 -5.03 -11.24 -14.34
N ARG A 11 -5.81 -10.33 -13.74
CA ARG A 11 -7.26 -10.50 -13.60
C ARG A 11 -7.96 -10.63 -14.95
N ALA A 12 -7.55 -9.85 -15.95
CA ALA A 12 -8.13 -9.91 -17.29
C ALA A 12 -7.90 -11.27 -17.98
N ARG A 13 -6.83 -11.99 -17.61
CA ARG A 13 -6.54 -13.34 -18.09
C ARG A 13 -7.17 -14.46 -17.25
N GLY A 14 -7.82 -14.12 -16.13
CA GLY A 14 -8.34 -15.10 -15.17
C GLY A 14 -7.26 -15.74 -14.29
N ASP A 15 -6.06 -15.16 -14.24
CA ASP A 15 -4.96 -15.65 -13.42
C ASP A 15 -5.16 -15.32 -11.93
N ASP A 16 -4.64 -16.16 -11.05
CA ASP A 16 -4.59 -15.86 -9.61
C ASP A 16 -3.67 -14.65 -9.34
N THR A 17 -4.10 -13.78 -8.44
CA THR A 17 -3.35 -12.59 -8.02
C THR A 17 -2.88 -12.65 -6.56
N MET A 18 -3.23 -13.74 -5.87
CA MET A 18 -2.80 -14.05 -4.51
C MET A 18 -1.34 -14.50 -4.46
N GLY A 19 -0.73 -14.40 -3.28
CA GLY A 19 0.62 -14.89 -3.02
C GLY A 19 1.79 -14.09 -3.64
N PRO A 20 1.78 -12.75 -3.68
CA PRO A 20 3.02 -12.02 -3.96
C PRO A 20 4.08 -12.32 -2.90
N THR A 21 5.36 -12.17 -3.26
CA THR A 21 6.45 -12.33 -2.31
C THR A 21 6.43 -11.22 -1.26
N LEU A 22 7.00 -11.49 -0.07
CA LEU A 22 7.10 -10.48 0.99
C LEU A 22 7.84 -9.22 0.51
N ALA A 23 8.87 -9.37 -0.31
CA ALA A 23 9.59 -8.24 -0.89
C ALA A 23 8.68 -7.34 -1.75
N VAL A 24 7.77 -7.94 -2.52
CA VAL A 24 6.76 -7.20 -3.29
C VAL A 24 5.80 -6.49 -2.34
N GLU A 25 5.29 -7.17 -1.31
CA GLU A 25 4.40 -6.56 -0.31
C GLU A 25 5.06 -5.36 0.39
N MET A 26 6.31 -5.46 0.82
CA MET A 26 7.03 -4.33 1.44
C MET A 26 7.22 -3.13 0.49
N ALA A 27 7.29 -3.37 -0.82
CA ALA A 27 7.45 -2.33 -1.82
C ALA A 27 6.11 -1.66 -2.20
N THR A 28 5.01 -2.42 -2.21
CA THR A 28 3.74 -1.95 -2.80
C THR A 28 2.60 -1.77 -1.81
N ASN A 29 2.63 -2.45 -0.66
CA ASN A 29 1.54 -2.40 0.31
C ASN A 29 1.59 -1.10 1.14
N PRO A 30 0.54 -0.24 1.10
CA PRO A 30 0.55 1.03 1.81
C PRO A 30 0.67 0.86 3.33
N PHE A 31 0.14 -0.23 3.89
CA PHE A 31 0.19 -0.50 5.33
C PHE A 31 1.61 -0.82 5.82
N LEU A 32 2.38 -1.56 5.03
CA LEU A 32 3.78 -1.87 5.33
C LEU A 32 4.71 -0.68 5.10
N ARG A 33 4.18 0.42 4.57
CA ARG A 33 4.93 1.64 4.24
C ARG A 33 4.54 2.83 5.11
N ALA A 34 3.70 2.65 6.13
CA ALA A 34 3.26 3.73 7.02
C ALA A 34 4.42 4.48 7.72
N GLY A 35 5.52 3.79 8.01
CA GLY A 35 6.71 4.42 8.62
C GLY A 35 7.58 5.23 7.65
N ARG A 36 7.33 5.15 6.34
CA ARG A 36 8.21 5.77 5.34
C ARG A 36 8.00 7.29 5.26
N PRO A 37 9.06 8.10 5.23
CA PRO A 37 8.95 9.56 5.17
C PRO A 37 8.07 10.07 4.03
N GLU A 38 8.16 9.46 2.84
CA GLU A 38 7.37 9.86 1.69
C GLU A 38 5.86 9.58 1.85
N VAL A 39 5.50 8.52 2.59
CA VAL A 39 4.10 8.20 2.90
C VAL A 39 3.58 9.18 3.94
N LYS A 40 4.37 9.49 4.98
CA LYS A 40 4.00 10.48 5.99
C LYS A 40 3.77 11.85 5.37
N ALA A 41 4.68 12.29 4.49
CA ALA A 41 4.55 13.55 3.78
C ALA A 41 3.31 13.59 2.88
N GLY A 42 3.05 12.52 2.13
CA GLY A 42 1.83 12.42 1.29
C GLY A 42 0.52 12.44 2.08
N LEU A 43 0.57 12.16 3.39
CA LEU A 43 -0.58 12.20 4.29
C LEU A 43 -0.64 13.49 5.14
N GLY A 44 0.39 14.36 5.07
CA GLY A 44 0.53 15.54 5.94
C GLY A 44 0.77 15.17 7.41
N MET A 45 1.45 14.06 7.65
CA MET A 45 1.69 13.47 8.98
C MET A 45 3.18 13.35 9.29
N GLU A 46 3.99 14.28 8.79
CA GLU A 46 5.40 14.36 9.14
C GLU A 46 5.58 14.41 10.67
N GLY A 47 6.49 13.59 11.20
CA GLY A 47 6.72 13.50 12.64
C GLY A 47 5.69 12.68 13.43
N ALA A 48 4.57 12.26 12.82
CA ALA A 48 3.63 11.37 13.48
C ALA A 48 4.25 9.97 13.70
N PRO A 49 3.90 9.28 14.80
CA PRO A 49 4.31 7.90 15.01
C PRO A 49 3.64 6.96 13.99
N ASP A 50 4.36 5.91 13.58
CA ASP A 50 3.97 5.02 12.48
C ASP A 50 2.59 4.40 12.66
N TRP A 51 2.18 4.12 13.90
CA TRP A 51 0.88 3.54 14.21
C TRP A 51 -0.29 4.50 13.93
N GLN A 52 -0.09 5.82 14.10
CA GLN A 52 -1.10 6.82 13.72
C GLN A 52 -1.24 6.92 12.22
N VAL A 53 -0.10 6.87 11.51
CA VAL A 53 -0.08 6.89 10.05
C VAL A 53 -0.77 5.65 9.49
N PHE A 54 -0.53 4.48 10.08
CA PHE A 54 -1.23 3.25 9.74
C PHE A 54 -2.75 3.38 9.93
N ALA A 55 -3.19 3.94 11.06
CA ALA A 55 -4.60 4.15 11.35
C ALA A 55 -5.28 5.09 10.33
N GLU A 56 -4.59 6.15 9.92
CA GLU A 56 -5.08 7.08 8.90
C GLU A 56 -5.19 6.40 7.52
N ILE A 57 -4.20 5.58 7.13
CA ILE A 57 -4.28 4.79 5.89
C ILE A 57 -5.50 3.85 5.92
N ARG A 58 -5.76 3.18 7.05
CA ARG A 58 -6.93 2.31 7.21
C ARG A 58 -8.23 3.10 7.06
N LYS A 59 -8.35 4.24 7.75
CA LYS A 59 -9.51 5.12 7.69
C LYS A 59 -9.81 5.58 6.27
N ARG A 60 -8.79 6.03 5.51
CA ARG A 60 -8.98 6.43 4.10
C ARG A 60 -9.40 5.26 3.23
N LYS A 61 -8.80 4.08 3.42
CA LYS A 61 -9.17 2.87 2.68
C LYS A 61 -10.60 2.40 3.01
N ASP A 62 -11.11 2.64 4.23
CA ASP A 62 -12.49 2.31 4.58
C ASP A 62 -13.52 3.23 3.91
N ALA A 63 -13.12 4.45 3.55
CA ALA A 63 -13.97 5.45 2.91
C ALA A 63 -13.84 5.50 1.37
N PHE A 64 -13.01 4.63 0.78
CA PHE A 64 -12.75 4.53 -0.67
C PHE A 64 -13.39 3.28 -1.25
#